data_AF-A0A1I7GCM8-F1
#
_entry.id   AF-A0A1I7GCM8-F1
#
_cell.length_a   1.000
_cell.length_b   1.000
_cell.length_c   1.000
_cell.angle_alpha   90.00
_cell.angle_beta   90.00
_cell.angle_gamma   90.00
#
_symmetry.space_group_name_H-M   'P 1'
#
loop_
_entity.id
_entity.type
_entity.pdbx_description
1 polymer ?
#
loop_
_entity_poly.entity_id
_entity_poly.type
_entity_poly.pdbx_seq_one_letter_code
_entity_poly.pdbx_strand_id
1 'polypeptide(L)'
;MEKEKFVIELQEKVNNGTLTVEQAETYIENFSSISKYKNAFFKANKADKEVSEIEVKQDGTVTSKISREQFDEHISQSESNETVVSNAKVYIISPVLVAGTKEKWTGQYDGENIRFHIKDKEFLEKAQNKVISFNTGFFIICELRRIVKTIDGKEHITWEVLEVTHRAIDEDNIVGFEHTKRKKNEKIPGQMSLFE
;
A
#
# COMPACT_ATOMS: atom_id res chain seq x y z
N MET A 1 -3.67 15.51 -15.96
CA MET A 1 -3.62 15.58 -17.44
C MET A 1 -4.16 14.33 -18.15
N GLU A 2 -3.48 13.17 -18.19
CA GLU A 2 -4.02 12.00 -18.94
C GLU A 2 -5.32 11.42 -18.34
N LYS A 3 -5.39 11.27 -17.01
CA LYS A 3 -6.60 10.76 -16.33
C LYS A 3 -7.81 11.67 -16.47
N GLU A 4 -7.63 13.00 -16.37
CA GLU A 4 -8.74 13.95 -16.49
C GLU A 4 -9.31 13.97 -17.92
N LYS A 5 -8.42 13.94 -18.92
CA LYS A 5 -8.82 13.90 -20.34
C LYS A 5 -9.59 12.61 -20.65
N PHE A 6 -9.16 11.49 -20.07
CA PHE A 6 -9.83 10.20 -20.19
C PHE A 6 -11.20 10.14 -19.49
N VAL A 7 -11.35 10.78 -18.33
CA VAL A 7 -12.64 10.88 -17.62
C VAL A 7 -13.65 11.73 -18.39
N ILE A 8 -13.20 12.83 -19.02
CA ILE A 8 -14.06 13.68 -19.86
C ILE A 8 -14.54 12.90 -21.09
N GLU A 9 -13.65 12.19 -21.77
CA GLU A 9 -14.01 11.35 -22.93
C GLU A 9 -15.01 10.24 -22.56
N LEU A 10 -14.84 9.65 -21.37
CA LEU A 10 -15.77 8.69 -20.79
C LEU A 10 -17.16 9.28 -20.57
N GLN A 11 -17.23 10.46 -19.97
CA GLN A 11 -18.49 11.16 -19.72
C GLN A 11 -19.22 11.48 -21.03
N GLU A 12 -18.50 11.92 -22.06
CA GLU A 12 -19.08 12.17 -23.38
C GLU A 12 -19.64 10.88 -24.01
N LYS A 13 -18.91 9.76 -23.94
CA LYS A 13 -19.38 8.47 -24.47
C LYS A 13 -20.58 7.91 -23.72
N VAL A 14 -20.63 8.09 -22.40
CA VAL A 14 -21.80 7.71 -21.57
C VAL A 14 -23.02 8.57 -21.94
N ASN A 15 -22.84 9.88 -22.06
CA ASN A 15 -23.94 10.81 -22.39
C ASN A 15 -24.47 10.58 -23.81
N ASN A 16 -23.61 10.19 -24.75
CA ASN A 16 -23.97 9.95 -26.14
C ASN A 16 -24.49 8.52 -26.39
N GLY A 17 -24.48 7.65 -25.38
CA GLY A 17 -24.92 6.25 -25.49
C GLY A 17 -24.07 5.39 -26.43
N THR A 18 -22.84 5.80 -26.73
CA THR A 18 -21.95 5.12 -27.70
C THR A 18 -20.95 4.16 -27.05
N LEU A 19 -21.03 3.99 -25.73
CA LEU A 19 -20.14 3.13 -24.96
C LEU A 19 -20.45 1.65 -25.23
N THR A 20 -19.47 0.90 -25.74
CA THR A 20 -19.61 -0.55 -25.88
C THR A 20 -19.37 -1.28 -24.55
N VAL A 21 -19.82 -2.53 -24.43
CA VAL A 21 -19.64 -3.36 -23.23
C VAL A 21 -18.15 -3.57 -22.93
N GLU A 22 -17.34 -3.94 -23.94
CA GLU A 22 -15.88 -4.12 -23.79
C GLU A 22 -15.17 -2.83 -23.35
N GLN A 23 -15.62 -1.68 -23.86
CA GLN A 23 -15.09 -0.39 -23.42
C GLN A 23 -15.45 -0.15 -21.96
N ALA A 24 -16.71 -0.37 -21.56
CA ALA A 24 -17.16 -0.23 -20.17
C ALA A 24 -16.37 -1.12 -19.20
N GLU A 25 -16.11 -2.38 -19.58
CA GLU A 25 -15.28 -3.30 -18.79
C GLU A 25 -13.84 -2.80 -18.66
N THR A 26 -13.22 -2.40 -19.77
CA THR A 26 -11.88 -1.80 -19.78
C THR A 26 -11.80 -0.56 -18.90
N TYR A 27 -12.87 0.24 -18.84
CA TYR A 27 -12.93 1.43 -17.97
C TYR A 27 -13.06 1.06 -16.49
N ILE A 28 -13.85 0.05 -16.16
CA ILE A 28 -13.99 -0.45 -14.78
C ILE A 28 -12.65 -1.04 -14.29
N GLU A 29 -11.93 -1.77 -15.13
CA GLU A 29 -10.62 -2.35 -14.83
C GLU A 29 -9.53 -1.28 -14.65
N ASN A 30 -9.50 -0.27 -15.50
CA ASN A 30 -8.48 0.78 -15.43
C ASN A 30 -8.67 1.74 -14.23
N PHE A 31 -9.87 1.79 -13.66
CA PHE A 31 -10.20 2.64 -12.51
C PHE A 31 -10.60 1.83 -11.28
N SER A 32 -9.60 1.51 -10.44
CA SER A 32 -9.81 0.84 -9.15
C SER A 32 -10.84 1.52 -8.24
N SER A 33 -11.11 2.83 -8.38
CA SER A 33 -12.18 3.51 -7.66
C SER A 33 -13.57 3.07 -8.11
N ILE A 34 -13.82 2.90 -9.42
CA ILE A 34 -15.13 2.48 -9.96
C ILE A 34 -15.43 1.04 -9.53
N SER A 35 -14.43 0.17 -9.60
CA SER A 35 -14.52 -1.21 -9.08
C SER A 35 -14.88 -1.23 -7.58
N LYS A 36 -14.26 -0.36 -6.76
CA LYS A 36 -14.61 -0.21 -5.32
C LYS A 36 -16.05 0.25 -5.11
N TYR A 37 -16.52 1.24 -5.88
CA TYR A 37 -17.90 1.75 -5.77
C TYR A 37 -18.92 0.68 -6.20
N LYS A 38 -18.66 -0.04 -7.29
CA LYS A 38 -19.48 -1.18 -7.73
C LYS A 38 -19.61 -2.22 -6.62
N ASN A 39 -18.48 -2.67 -6.07
CA ASN A 39 -18.47 -3.64 -4.97
C ASN A 39 -19.19 -3.13 -3.72
N ALA A 40 -19.00 -1.86 -3.35
CA ALA A 40 -19.66 -1.27 -2.19
C ALA A 40 -21.18 -1.20 -2.38
N PHE A 41 -21.63 -0.82 -3.58
CA PHE A 41 -23.05 -0.76 -3.93
C PHE A 41 -23.73 -2.13 -3.82
N PHE A 42 -23.18 -3.17 -4.46
CA PHE A 42 -23.77 -4.51 -4.38
C PHE A 42 -23.65 -5.14 -2.99
N LYS A 43 -22.56 -4.90 -2.24
CA LYS A 43 -22.43 -5.36 -0.84
C LYS A 43 -23.48 -4.73 0.08
N ALA A 44 -23.74 -3.43 -0.06
CA ALA A 44 -24.74 -2.73 0.74
C ALA A 44 -26.16 -3.27 0.47
N ASN A 45 -26.52 -3.40 -0.80
CA ASN A 45 -27.83 -3.93 -1.20
C ASN A 45 -27.99 -5.43 -0.87
N LYS A 46 -26.90 -6.21 -0.85
CA LYS A 46 -26.92 -7.60 -0.38
C LYS A 46 -27.11 -7.70 1.14
N ALA A 47 -26.55 -6.76 1.92
CA ALA A 47 -26.69 -6.76 3.38
C ALA A 47 -28.12 -6.40 3.82
N ASP A 48 -28.76 -5.49 3.09
CA ASP A 48 -30.18 -5.19 3.25
C ASP A 48 -31.02 -6.39 2.79
N LYS A 49 -31.97 -6.87 3.60
CA LYS A 49 -32.84 -8.01 3.27
C LYS A 49 -34.12 -7.61 2.55
N GLU A 50 -34.45 -6.32 2.53
CA GLU A 50 -35.66 -5.82 1.88
C GLU A 50 -35.48 -5.63 0.37
N VAL A 51 -34.23 -5.49 -0.09
CA VAL A 51 -33.91 -5.33 -1.51
C VAL A 51 -33.97 -6.68 -2.25
N SER A 52 -34.94 -6.86 -3.14
CA SER A 52 -35.08 -8.08 -3.95
C SER A 52 -34.52 -7.96 -5.38
N GLU A 53 -34.50 -6.75 -5.95
CA GLU A 53 -34.09 -6.50 -7.33
C GLU A 53 -33.58 -5.06 -7.48
N ILE A 54 -32.65 -4.86 -8.43
CA ILE A 54 -32.17 -3.54 -8.85
C ILE A 54 -32.52 -3.34 -10.32
N GLU A 55 -33.26 -2.28 -10.62
CA GLU A 55 -33.61 -1.89 -11.99
C GLU A 55 -32.74 -0.73 -12.48
N VAL A 56 -32.24 -0.82 -13.70
CA VAL A 56 -31.63 0.31 -14.41
C VAL A 56 -32.65 0.88 -15.37
N LYS A 57 -32.89 2.19 -15.31
CA LYS A 57 -33.83 2.91 -16.17
C LYS A 57 -33.10 3.94 -17.03
N GLN A 58 -33.42 3.96 -18.32
CA GLN A 58 -33.00 4.99 -19.26
C GLN A 58 -34.24 5.57 -19.92
N ASP A 59 -34.41 6.89 -19.87
CA ASP A 59 -35.57 7.61 -20.42
C ASP A 59 -36.92 7.04 -19.96
N GLY A 60 -36.99 6.63 -18.68
CA GLY A 60 -38.19 6.06 -18.06
C GLY A 60 -38.45 4.58 -18.38
N THR A 61 -37.67 3.98 -19.28
CA THR A 61 -37.78 2.57 -19.65
C THR A 61 -36.78 1.73 -18.87
N VAL A 62 -37.22 0.59 -18.32
CA VAL A 62 -36.31 -0.37 -17.68
C VAL A 62 -35.46 -1.02 -18.76
N THR A 63 -34.15 -0.83 -18.68
CA THR A 63 -33.17 -1.37 -19.62
C THR A 63 -32.47 -2.62 -19.09
N SER A 64 -32.39 -2.79 -17.77
CA SER A 64 -31.83 -3.97 -17.12
C SER A 64 -32.45 -4.22 -15.76
N LYS A 65 -32.48 -5.49 -15.36
CA LYS A 65 -32.90 -5.98 -14.05
C LYS A 65 -31.83 -6.92 -13.52
N ILE A 66 -31.43 -6.72 -12.27
CA ILE A 66 -30.46 -7.55 -11.57
C ILE A 66 -31.14 -8.08 -10.33
N SER A 67 -31.40 -9.39 -10.30
CA SER A 67 -32.04 -10.02 -9.14
C SER A 67 -31.04 -10.17 -7.99
N ARG A 68 -31.55 -10.29 -6.77
CA ARG A 68 -30.70 -10.46 -5.57
C ARG A 68 -29.71 -11.62 -5.68
N GLU A 69 -30.11 -12.70 -6.32
CA GLU A 69 -29.29 -13.90 -6.52
C GLU A 69 -28.04 -13.60 -7.36
N GLN A 70 -28.11 -12.58 -8.24
CA GLN A 70 -27.02 -12.17 -9.12
C GLN A 70 -26.07 -11.15 -8.47
N PHE A 71 -26.36 -10.66 -7.25
CA PHE A 71 -25.53 -9.63 -6.62
C PHE A 71 -24.08 -10.08 -6.42
N ASP A 72 -23.84 -11.36 -6.15
CA ASP A 72 -22.49 -11.90 -5.97
C ASP A 72 -21.66 -11.89 -7.26
N GLU A 73 -22.29 -12.05 -8.42
CA GLU A 73 -21.62 -12.00 -9.73
C GLU A 73 -21.05 -10.61 -10.02
N HIS A 74 -21.67 -9.58 -9.43
CA HIS A 74 -21.24 -8.19 -9.59
C HIS A 74 -20.25 -7.72 -8.51
N ILE A 75 -19.98 -8.52 -7.49
CA ILE A 75 -18.98 -8.24 -6.46
C ILE A 75 -17.68 -8.95 -6.83
N SER A 76 -16.67 -8.21 -7.26
CA SER A 76 -15.35 -8.80 -7.50
C SER A 76 -14.80 -9.35 -6.19
N GLN A 77 -14.53 -10.65 -6.15
CA GLN A 77 -13.87 -11.31 -5.02
C GLN A 77 -12.41 -10.85 -4.99
N SER A 78 -12.05 -10.00 -4.04
CA SER A 78 -10.65 -9.84 -3.69
C SER A 78 -10.23 -11.08 -2.90
N GLU A 79 -9.56 -12.02 -3.55
CA GLU A 79 -8.89 -13.09 -2.82
C GLU A 79 -7.76 -12.45 -1.99
N SER A 80 -7.85 -12.62 -0.67
CA SER A 80 -6.80 -12.24 0.25
C SER A 80 -6.28 -13.49 0.93
N ASN A 81 -5.01 -13.81 0.68
CA ASN A 81 -4.30 -14.86 1.38
C ASN A 81 -3.49 -14.23 2.51
N GLU A 82 -3.67 -14.73 3.73
CA GLU A 82 -2.92 -14.29 4.90
C GLU A 82 -2.05 -15.42 5.42
N THR A 83 -0.81 -15.09 5.79
CA THR A 83 0.12 -16.01 6.44
C THR A 83 0.72 -15.30 7.64
N VAL A 84 0.73 -15.99 8.79
CA VAL A 84 1.34 -15.48 10.02
C VAL A 84 2.54 -16.36 10.35
N VAL A 85 3.68 -15.73 10.58
CA VAL A 85 4.92 -16.38 10.99
C VAL A 85 5.23 -15.97 12.42
N SER A 86 5.18 -16.93 13.33
CA SER A 86 5.60 -16.74 14.73
C SER A 86 7.13 -16.72 14.83
N ASN A 87 7.65 -15.98 15.80
CA ASN A 87 9.09 -15.86 16.08
C ASN A 87 9.93 -15.36 14.88
N ALA A 88 9.33 -14.53 14.02
CA ALA A 88 10.04 -13.90 12.91
C ALA A 88 11.09 -12.92 13.44
N LYS A 89 12.34 -13.06 12.98
CA LYS A 89 13.42 -12.10 13.24
C LYS A 89 13.40 -11.00 12.18
N VAL A 90 13.05 -9.79 12.57
CA VAL A 90 13.01 -8.62 11.67
C VAL A 90 14.02 -7.57 12.13
N TYR A 91 15.01 -7.27 11.28
CA TYR A 91 15.93 -6.16 11.52
C TYR A 91 15.23 -4.84 11.22
N ILE A 92 15.35 -3.85 12.11
CA ILE A 92 14.77 -2.52 11.90
C ILE A 92 15.79 -1.65 11.16
N ILE A 93 15.44 -1.21 9.96
CA ILE A 93 16.28 -0.32 9.14
C ILE A 93 15.86 1.13 9.35
N SER A 94 14.57 1.44 9.31
CA SER A 94 14.07 2.81 9.58
C SER A 94 12.82 2.77 10.44
N PRO A 95 12.92 3.17 11.72
CA PRO A 95 11.78 3.24 12.61
C PRO A 95 10.92 4.48 12.32
N VAL A 96 9.61 4.35 12.53
CA VAL A 96 8.68 5.49 12.45
C VAL A 96 8.34 5.96 13.86
N LEU A 97 8.95 7.07 14.28
CA LEU A 97 8.87 7.59 15.65
C LEU A 97 7.81 8.69 15.84
N VAL A 98 7.21 9.17 14.75
CA VAL A 98 6.18 10.21 14.80
C VAL A 98 4.80 9.55 14.81
N ALA A 99 4.04 9.80 15.87
CA ALA A 99 2.68 9.30 16.03
C ALA A 99 1.75 9.88 14.94
N GLY A 100 0.74 9.09 14.54
CA GLY A 100 -0.28 9.50 13.57
C GLY A 100 0.18 9.61 12.11
N THR A 101 1.43 9.26 11.80
CA THR A 101 1.90 9.24 10.41
C THR A 101 1.39 8.02 9.65
N LYS A 102 1.29 8.17 8.32
CA LYS A 102 0.97 7.07 7.41
C LYS A 102 2.22 6.33 6.91
N GLU A 103 3.40 6.75 7.38
CA GLU A 103 4.67 6.17 6.98
C GLU A 103 4.78 4.72 7.44
N LYS A 104 5.44 3.90 6.61
CA LYS A 104 5.70 2.50 6.92
C LYS A 104 7.07 2.37 7.56
N TRP A 105 7.17 1.48 8.54
CA TRP A 105 8.46 1.02 9.03
C TRP A 105 9.18 0.28 7.91
N THR A 106 10.50 0.41 7.85
CA THR A 106 11.33 -0.38 6.94
C THR A 106 12.23 -1.30 7.75
N GLY A 107 12.45 -2.49 7.22
CA GLY A 107 13.28 -3.50 7.85
C GLY A 107 13.65 -4.62 6.90
N GLN A 108 14.38 -5.60 7.42
CA GLN A 108 14.77 -6.79 6.69
C GLN A 108 14.22 -8.03 7.38
N TYR A 109 13.58 -8.90 6.60
CA TYR A 109 13.10 -10.21 7.03
C TYR A 109 13.57 -11.25 6.01
N ASP A 110 14.21 -12.31 6.49
CA ASP A 110 14.74 -13.40 5.65
C ASP A 110 15.60 -12.92 4.47
N GLY A 111 16.47 -11.93 4.73
CA GLY A 111 17.33 -11.32 3.71
C GLY A 111 16.66 -10.26 2.82
N GLU A 112 15.32 -10.18 2.82
CA GLU A 112 14.58 -9.24 1.97
C GLU A 112 14.15 -7.96 2.70
N ASN A 113 14.24 -6.84 1.99
CA ASN A 113 13.75 -5.55 2.50
C ASN A 113 12.21 -5.50 2.44
N ILE A 114 11.58 -5.29 3.60
CA ILE A 114 10.14 -5.19 3.74
C ILE A 114 9.71 -3.81 4.26
N ARG A 115 8.52 -3.37 3.85
CA ARG A 115 7.82 -2.21 4.40
C ARG A 115 6.58 -2.67 5.14
N PHE A 116 6.47 -2.32 6.42
CA PHE A 116 5.44 -2.87 7.30
C PHE A 116 4.83 -1.84 8.24
N HIS A 117 3.71 -2.22 8.84
CA HIS A 117 3.09 -1.51 9.96
C HIS A 117 3.31 -2.28 11.27
N ILE A 118 3.46 -1.57 12.38
CA ILE A 118 3.42 -2.18 13.71
C ILE A 118 2.00 -2.01 14.26
N LYS A 119 1.38 -3.11 14.68
CA LYS A 119 0.08 -3.16 15.36
C LYS A 119 0.22 -3.32 16.87
N ASP A 120 1.39 -3.75 17.34
CA ASP A 120 1.74 -3.80 18.75
C ASP A 120 1.75 -2.38 19.34
N LYS A 121 0.73 -2.07 20.13
CA LYS A 121 0.54 -0.74 20.72
C LYS A 121 1.60 -0.41 21.77
N GLU A 122 1.99 -1.40 22.57
CA GLU A 122 2.96 -1.18 23.66
C GLU A 122 4.35 -0.91 23.08
N PHE A 123 4.76 -1.69 22.09
CA PHE A 123 6.02 -1.45 21.38
C PHE A 123 6.01 -0.08 20.69
N LEU A 124 4.93 0.25 19.98
CA LEU A 124 4.79 1.51 19.26
C LEU A 124 4.85 2.71 20.22
N GLU A 125 4.16 2.66 21.35
CA GLU A 125 4.20 3.69 22.38
C GLU A 125 5.61 3.87 22.95
N LYS A 126 6.29 2.77 23.32
CA LYS A 126 7.67 2.83 23.82
C LYS A 126 8.65 3.38 22.79
N ALA A 127 8.48 3.03 21.51
CA ALA A 127 9.30 3.58 20.42
C ALA A 127 9.10 5.10 20.28
N GLN A 128 7.85 5.56 20.26
CA GLN A 128 7.50 6.98 20.07
C GLN A 128 7.88 7.84 21.29
N ASN A 129 7.78 7.29 22.50
CA ASN A 129 8.20 7.93 23.74
C ASN A 129 9.72 7.85 24.00
N LYS A 130 10.51 7.44 23.00
CA LYS A 130 11.98 7.34 23.06
C LYS A 130 12.50 6.40 24.15
N VAL A 131 11.67 5.46 24.62
CA VAL A 131 12.06 4.41 25.57
C VAL A 131 12.94 3.36 24.89
N ILE A 132 12.80 3.21 23.57
CA ILE A 132 13.60 2.30 22.74
C ILE A 132 14.60 3.12 21.94
N SER A 133 15.88 2.78 22.06
CA SER A 133 16.95 3.30 21.20
C SER A 133 17.21 2.34 20.04
N PHE A 134 17.09 2.84 18.82
CA PHE A 134 17.37 2.08 17.60
C PHE A 134 18.81 2.31 17.18
N ASN A 135 19.61 1.24 17.19
CA ASN A 135 21.02 1.24 16.82
C ASN A 135 21.25 0.31 15.62
N THR A 136 22.45 0.37 15.02
CA THR A 136 22.86 -0.56 13.96
C THR A 136 22.73 -2.00 14.47
N GLY A 137 22.15 -2.87 13.65
CA GLY A 137 21.90 -4.27 14.03
C GLY A 137 20.70 -4.49 14.94
N PHE A 138 19.90 -3.46 15.26
CA PHE A 138 18.68 -3.63 16.05
C PHE A 138 17.67 -4.53 15.32
N PHE A 139 17.16 -5.54 16.02
CA PHE A 139 16.12 -6.43 15.53
C PHE A 139 15.06 -6.73 16.59
N ILE A 140 13.91 -7.17 16.10
CA ILE A 140 12.80 -7.67 16.91
C ILE A 140 12.53 -9.14 16.59
N ILE A 141 12.07 -9.89 17.58
CA ILE A 141 11.39 -11.17 17.40
C ILE A 141 9.90 -10.91 17.54
N CYS A 142 9.12 -11.27 16.52
CA CYS A 142 7.72 -10.89 16.44
C CYS A 142 6.83 -11.92 15.75
N GLU A 143 5.53 -11.72 15.88
CA GLU A 143 4.54 -12.31 14.97
C GLU A 143 4.40 -11.44 13.73
N LEU A 144 4.87 -11.95 12.60
CA LEU A 144 4.86 -11.24 11.33
C LEU A 144 3.75 -11.77 10.43
N ARG A 145 2.80 -10.89 10.07
CA ARG A 145 1.71 -11.19 9.15
C ARG A 145 2.03 -10.68 7.75
N ARG A 146 1.92 -11.58 6.76
CA ARG A 146 1.92 -11.29 5.33
C ARG A 146 0.49 -11.36 4.81
N ILE A 147 0.03 -10.29 4.17
CA ILE A 147 -1.27 -10.21 3.52
C ILE A 147 -1.03 -10.00 2.04
N VAL A 148 -1.45 -10.95 1.21
CA VAL A 148 -1.41 -10.84 -0.25
C VAL A 148 -2.83 -10.58 -0.73
N LYS A 149 -3.05 -9.43 -1.36
CA LYS A 149 -4.34 -9.09 -2.00
C LYS A 149 -4.16 -9.02 -3.50
N THR A 150 -4.96 -9.77 -4.24
CA THR A 150 -5.02 -9.64 -5.69
C THR A 150 -6.04 -8.57 -6.06
N ILE A 151 -5.58 -7.50 -6.70
CA ILE A 151 -6.42 -6.41 -7.19
C ILE A 151 -6.04 -6.20 -8.65
N ASP A 152 -7.00 -6.35 -9.55
CA ASP A 152 -6.82 -6.18 -11.01
C ASP A 152 -5.67 -7.04 -11.57
N GLY A 153 -5.60 -8.31 -11.14
CA GLY A 153 -4.55 -9.26 -11.54
C GLY A 153 -3.15 -8.97 -10.96
N LYS A 154 -2.99 -7.94 -10.13
CA LYS A 154 -1.73 -7.58 -9.47
C LYS A 154 -1.75 -7.90 -7.98
N GLU A 155 -0.73 -8.61 -7.53
CA GLU A 155 -0.52 -8.87 -6.11
C GLU A 155 -0.05 -7.62 -5.38
N HIS A 156 -0.75 -7.29 -4.30
CA HIS A 156 -0.39 -6.25 -3.36
C HIS A 156 -0.05 -6.90 -2.02
N ILE A 157 1.23 -6.83 -1.65
CA ILE A 157 1.74 -7.41 -0.41
C ILE A 157 1.75 -6.33 0.68
N THR A 158 1.13 -6.64 1.82
CA THR A 158 1.21 -5.85 3.03
C THR A 158 1.80 -6.68 4.15
N TRP A 159 2.80 -6.13 4.83
CA TRP A 159 3.43 -6.72 6.00
C TRP A 159 2.97 -5.99 7.26
N GLU A 160 2.68 -6.74 8.31
CA GLU A 160 2.29 -6.19 9.61
C GLU A 160 2.94 -6.98 10.74
N VAL A 161 3.55 -6.28 11.68
CA VAL A 161 4.04 -6.83 12.94
C VAL A 161 2.89 -6.77 13.94
N LEU A 162 2.40 -7.93 14.38
CA LEU A 162 1.25 -8.03 15.28
C LEU A 162 1.65 -7.83 16.74
N GLU A 163 2.69 -8.55 17.16
CA GLU A 163 3.20 -8.55 18.54
C GLU A 163 4.73 -8.67 18.51
N VAL A 164 5.41 -7.90 19.35
CA VAL A 164 6.86 -7.96 19.55
C VAL A 164 7.15 -8.67 20.87
N THR A 165 7.73 -9.86 20.81
CA THR A 165 8.06 -10.64 22.00
C THR A 165 9.43 -10.25 22.57
N HIS A 166 10.42 -10.01 21.70
CA HIS A 166 11.78 -9.67 22.11
C HIS A 166 12.40 -8.61 21.21
N ARG A 167 13.39 -7.89 21.73
CA ARG A 167 14.24 -6.97 20.98
C ARG A 167 15.70 -7.15 21.39
N ALA A 168 16.62 -7.02 20.45
CA ALA A 168 18.06 -7.10 20.69
C ALA A 168 18.85 -6.36 19.61
N ILE A 169 20.16 -6.27 19.78
CA ILE A 169 21.09 -5.64 18.84
C ILE A 169 22.13 -6.69 18.46
N ASP A 170 22.38 -6.82 17.16
CA ASP A 170 23.45 -7.66 16.62
C ASP A 170 24.75 -6.84 16.59
N GLU A 171 25.67 -7.13 17.52
CA GLU A 171 26.90 -6.34 17.72
C GLU A 171 27.91 -6.46 16.56
N ASP A 172 27.70 -7.39 15.62
CA ASP A 172 28.63 -7.68 14.52
C ASP A 172 28.55 -6.69 13.32
N ASN A 173 27.64 -5.70 13.33
CA ASN A 173 27.46 -4.75 12.23
C ASN A 173 28.20 -3.41 12.44
N ILE A 174 29.50 -3.44 12.74
CA ILE A 174 30.34 -2.23 12.78
C ILE A 174 30.80 -1.88 11.35
N VAL A 175 30.06 -1.00 10.67
CA VAL A 175 30.51 -0.43 9.38
C VAL A 175 31.46 0.73 9.68
N GLY A 176 32.76 0.51 9.48
CA GLY A 176 33.77 1.56 9.52
C GLY A 176 33.53 2.60 8.43
N PHE A 177 33.66 3.88 8.78
CA PHE A 177 33.57 4.96 7.79
C PHE A 177 34.88 5.07 6.99
N GLU A 178 34.85 4.82 5.69
CA GLU A 178 35.91 5.30 4.80
C GLU A 178 35.65 6.77 4.46
N HIS A 179 36.40 7.66 5.12
CA HIS A 179 36.40 9.07 4.77
C HIS A 179 37.32 9.31 3.56
N THR A 180 36.76 9.55 2.37
CA THR A 180 37.53 10.10 1.24
C THR A 180 37.93 11.53 1.59
N LYS A 181 39.14 11.73 2.12
CA LYS A 181 39.73 13.07 2.22
C LYS A 181 39.84 13.61 0.79
N ARG A 182 39.05 14.62 0.43
CA ARG A 182 39.32 15.44 -0.76
C ARG A 182 40.77 15.93 -0.63
N LYS A 183 41.65 15.49 -1.53
CA LYS A 183 43.00 16.08 -1.64
C LYS A 183 42.78 17.58 -1.80
N LYS A 184 43.32 18.36 -0.87
CA LYS A 184 43.41 19.82 -1.00
C LYS A 184 44.08 20.06 -2.35
N ASN A 185 43.42 20.74 -3.28
CA ASN A 185 43.93 20.98 -4.64
C ASN A 185 45.42 21.34 -4.56
N GLU A 186 46.28 20.50 -5.16
CA GLU A 186 47.65 20.90 -5.45
C GLU A 186 47.57 22.18 -6.29
N LYS A 187 48.31 23.21 -5.90
CA LYS A 187 48.34 24.48 -6.64
C LYS A 187 48.77 24.18 -8.07
N ILE A 188 47.84 24.33 -9.01
CA ILE A 188 48.16 24.27 -10.44
C ILE A 188 49.00 25.53 -10.73
N PRO A 189 50.22 25.41 -11.30
CA PRO A 189 51.03 26.57 -11.64
C PRO A 189 50.28 27.44 -12.64
N GLY A 190 50.05 28.71 -12.31
CA GLY A 190 49.40 29.69 -13.20
C GLY A 190 47.94 30.04 -12.89
N GLN A 191 47.33 29.48 -11.84
CA GLN A 191 46.00 29.93 -11.41
C GLN A 191 46.09 31.27 -10.65
N MET A 192 45.55 32.35 -11.22
CA MET A 192 45.43 33.64 -10.53
C MET A 192 44.41 33.57 -9.37
N SER A 193 44.73 34.25 -8.27
CA SER A 193 43.83 34.40 -7.11
C SER A 193 42.65 35.29 -7.49
N LEU A 194 41.44 34.88 -7.11
CA LEU A 194 40.19 35.56 -7.45
C LEU A 194 39.84 36.74 -6.54
N PHE A 195 40.81 37.21 -5.75
CA PHE A 195 40.72 38.41 -4.96
C PHE A 195 42.03 39.17 -5.11
N GLU A 196 41.96 40.27 -5.86
CA GLU A 196 42.80 41.46 -5.67
C GLU A 196 42.05 42.43 -4.75
#